data_AF-A0A2D9P1H7-F1
#
_entry.id   AF-A0A2D9P1H7-F1
#
_cell.length_a   1.000
_cell.length_b   1.000
_cell.length_c   1.000
_cell.angle_alpha   90.00
_cell.angle_beta   90.00
_cell.angle_gamma   90.00
#
_symmetry.space_group_name_H-M   'P 1'
#
loop_
_entity.id
_entity.type
_entity.pdbx_description
1 polymer ?
#
loop_
_entity_poly.entity_id
_entity_poly.type
_entity_poly.pdbx_seq_one_letter_code
_entity_poly.pdbx_strand_id
1 'polypeptide(L)'
;MEAFVTDSQMDGGGIIRAVMSFSGGMDSTSLLLRLIKEGYKIDCISFNYGQKHNIEIERASLNISYLRKKGYTIEHKIVDLTSAMSIFHSSLIRDEMTVPEGHYEEGQMKSTVVPNRNAIFSSIIYGYALSIVAKEGVNVKIALGVHSGDHAIYPDCRPDFYQSLDESFKLGNWDSERIDFYLPYINGDKISILNDAIESCEKINVDFDEVFSNTITSYNPDSEGRSSGKTGSDIERILAFNKIGRRDPIEYVESWETVLHHAIKVENEFKDNIYKEKLTDIQYNVTRKSATERPFTGEYWDEKRDGEYLCICCGHKLFTSEMKYDSGCGWPSFFAESDEADISQIEDRSHGMYRIEVKCSKCDSHLGHIFDDGPIQKGGKRYCINSASMQFKED
;
A
#
# COMPACT_ATOMS: atom_id res chain seq x y z
N MET A 1 36.38 -12.12 -22.30
CA MET A 1 36.96 -10.77 -22.28
C MET A 1 36.23 -10.05 -21.16
N GLU A 2 36.99 -9.68 -20.13
CA GLU A 2 36.64 -8.96 -18.88
C GLU A 2 35.47 -9.51 -18.03
N ALA A 3 35.86 -10.22 -16.97
CA ALA A 3 34.99 -10.56 -15.85
C ALA A 3 34.77 -9.30 -15.00
N PHE A 4 33.53 -8.87 -14.85
CA PHE A 4 33.15 -7.82 -13.93
C PHE A 4 33.29 -8.34 -12.50
N VAL A 5 34.31 -7.86 -11.79
CA VAL A 5 34.42 -7.99 -10.33
C VAL A 5 33.51 -6.92 -9.74
N THR A 6 32.42 -7.33 -9.10
CA THR A 6 31.54 -6.43 -8.36
C THR A 6 32.29 -5.91 -7.14
N ASP A 7 32.54 -4.60 -7.13
CA ASP A 7 33.21 -3.88 -6.06
C ASP A 7 32.30 -3.88 -4.82
N SER A 8 32.56 -4.78 -3.87
CA SER A 8 31.88 -4.80 -2.58
C SER A 8 32.28 -3.56 -1.80
N GLN A 9 31.35 -2.63 -1.57
CA GLN A 9 31.58 -1.48 -0.70
C GLN A 9 32.02 -1.98 0.67
N MET A 10 33.28 -1.70 0.98
CA MET A 10 33.96 -2.10 2.20
C MET A 10 33.80 -0.99 3.25
N ASP A 11 32.74 -1.08 4.04
CA ASP A 11 32.74 -0.47 5.36
C ASP A 11 33.24 -1.51 6.37
N GLY A 12 34.51 -1.39 6.79
CA GLY A 12 35.01 -2.10 7.97
C GLY A 12 35.14 -3.63 7.89
N GLY A 13 35.52 -4.19 6.73
CA GLY A 13 36.32 -5.43 6.66
C GLY A 13 35.63 -6.79 6.88
N GLY A 14 34.33 -6.93 6.63
CA GLY A 14 33.64 -8.23 6.67
C GLY A 14 32.57 -8.38 5.59
N ILE A 15 32.34 -9.63 5.13
CA ILE A 15 31.22 -9.97 4.23
C ILE A 15 29.90 -9.71 4.99
N ILE A 16 29.01 -8.90 4.42
CA ILE A 16 27.69 -8.65 5.00
C ILE A 16 26.76 -9.79 4.59
N ARG A 17 26.32 -10.61 5.56
CA ARG A 17 25.40 -11.75 5.32
C ARG A 17 23.96 -11.32 5.55
N ALA A 18 23.07 -11.74 4.65
CA ALA A 18 21.63 -11.66 4.87
C ALA A 18 20.98 -13.03 4.72
N VAL A 19 20.08 -13.35 5.64
CA VAL A 19 19.12 -14.46 5.50
C VAL A 19 17.76 -13.83 5.32
N MET A 20 17.03 -14.20 4.28
CA MET A 20 15.72 -13.61 4.00
C MET A 20 14.61 -14.64 3.87
N SER A 21 13.42 -14.28 4.34
CA SER A 21 12.19 -14.99 3.99
C SER A 21 11.83 -14.64 2.56
N PHE A 22 11.75 -15.64 1.68
CA PHE A 22 11.52 -15.43 0.25
C PHE A 22 10.31 -16.23 -0.22
N SER A 23 9.22 -15.53 -0.53
CA SER A 23 7.98 -16.13 -1.03
C SER A 23 7.88 -16.13 -2.55
N GLY A 24 8.66 -15.32 -3.27
CA GLY A 24 8.45 -15.08 -4.71
C GLY A 24 7.32 -14.08 -5.00
N GLY A 25 6.75 -13.47 -3.96
CA GLY A 25 5.85 -12.34 -4.10
C GLY A 25 6.57 -11.03 -4.40
N MET A 26 5.78 -9.97 -4.60
CA MET A 26 6.28 -8.64 -4.97
C MET A 26 7.27 -8.09 -3.94
N ASP A 27 6.90 -8.10 -2.66
CA ASP A 27 7.67 -7.44 -1.59
C ASP A 27 8.97 -8.18 -1.30
N SER A 28 8.91 -9.53 -1.20
CA SER A 28 10.10 -10.34 -0.96
C SER A 28 11.05 -10.33 -2.16
N THR A 29 10.54 -10.27 -3.39
CA THR A 29 11.38 -10.08 -4.60
C THR A 29 12.03 -8.70 -4.62
N SER A 30 11.28 -7.65 -4.27
CA SER A 30 11.83 -6.28 -4.16
C SER A 30 12.94 -6.21 -3.12
N LEU A 31 12.75 -6.86 -1.96
CA LEU A 31 13.77 -6.94 -0.92
C LEU A 31 15.02 -7.71 -1.38
N LEU A 32 14.85 -8.81 -2.14
CA LEU A 32 15.98 -9.54 -2.72
C LEU A 32 16.82 -8.64 -3.63
N LEU A 33 16.19 -7.88 -4.52
CA LEU A 33 16.86 -6.94 -5.42
C LEU A 33 17.62 -5.86 -4.62
N ARG A 34 17.01 -5.34 -3.56
CA ARG A 34 17.64 -4.38 -2.65
C ARG A 34 18.88 -4.94 -1.97
N LEU A 35 18.81 -6.17 -1.45
CA LEU A 35 19.96 -6.82 -0.81
C LEU A 35 21.11 -7.06 -1.80
N ILE A 36 20.79 -7.37 -3.06
CA ILE A 36 21.80 -7.48 -4.12
C ILE A 36 22.43 -6.11 -4.40
N LYS A 37 21.61 -5.05 -4.53
CA LYS A 37 22.07 -3.65 -4.69
C LYS A 37 23.03 -3.26 -3.57
N GLU A 38 22.73 -3.65 -2.34
CA GLU A 38 23.52 -3.33 -1.15
C GLU A 38 24.73 -4.28 -0.94
N GLY A 39 24.96 -5.24 -1.83
CA GLY A 39 26.16 -6.09 -1.82
C GLY A 39 26.15 -7.23 -0.79
N TYR A 40 24.97 -7.64 -0.31
CA TYR A 40 24.87 -8.75 0.64
C TYR A 40 25.16 -10.11 0.00
N LYS A 41 25.77 -11.01 0.77
CA LYS A 41 25.75 -12.45 0.48
C LYS A 41 24.47 -13.06 1.05
N ILE A 42 23.58 -13.51 0.17
CA ILE A 42 22.17 -13.77 0.50
C ILE A 42 21.85 -15.27 0.51
N ASP A 43 21.19 -15.69 1.59
CA ASP A 43 20.53 -16.98 1.72
C ASP A 43 19.01 -16.76 1.77
N CYS A 44 18.31 -17.13 0.69
CA CYS A 44 16.85 -17.11 0.61
C CYS A 44 16.26 -18.38 1.20
N ILE A 45 15.28 -18.23 2.09
CA ILE A 45 14.51 -19.33 2.67
C ILE A 45 13.06 -19.20 2.25
N SER A 46 12.57 -20.17 1.47
CA SER A 46 11.15 -20.35 1.18
C SER A 46 10.56 -21.44 2.07
N PHE A 47 9.28 -21.31 2.42
CA PHE A 47 8.59 -22.27 3.26
C PHE A 47 7.49 -22.97 2.45
N ASN A 48 7.57 -24.29 2.35
CA ASN A 48 6.49 -25.11 1.82
C ASN A 48 5.63 -25.59 2.99
N TYR A 49 4.34 -25.27 3.01
CA TYR A 49 3.43 -25.72 4.06
C TYR A 49 2.03 -26.06 3.55
N GLY A 50 1.90 -26.35 2.25
CA GLY A 50 0.63 -26.75 1.64
C GLY A 50 0.55 -26.43 0.16
N GLN A 51 -0.45 -26.99 -0.53
CA GLN A 51 -0.52 -27.03 -2.00
C GLN A 51 -0.52 -25.64 -2.68
N LYS A 52 -1.19 -24.64 -2.12
CA LYS A 52 -1.25 -23.28 -2.70
C LYS A 52 0.14 -22.59 -2.80
N HIS A 53 1.11 -23.01 -1.99
CA HIS A 53 2.45 -22.42 -1.93
C HIS A 53 3.42 -22.96 -2.98
N ASN A 54 3.04 -24.02 -3.71
CA ASN A 54 3.92 -24.62 -4.72
C ASN A 54 4.17 -23.66 -5.90
N ILE A 55 3.14 -22.90 -6.29
CA ILE A 55 3.26 -21.89 -7.37
C ILE A 55 4.18 -20.75 -6.93
N GLU A 56 4.04 -20.29 -5.68
CA GLU A 56 4.91 -19.25 -5.09
C GLU A 56 6.39 -19.68 -5.12
N ILE A 57 6.67 -20.92 -4.70
CA ILE A 57 8.03 -21.48 -4.70
C ILE A 57 8.58 -21.65 -6.11
N GLU A 58 7.75 -22.05 -7.08
CA GLU A 58 8.14 -22.15 -8.48
C GLU A 58 8.55 -20.77 -9.03
N ARG A 59 7.71 -19.76 -8.81
CA ARG A 59 7.96 -18.36 -9.20
C ARG A 59 9.21 -17.79 -8.54
N ALA A 60 9.38 -18.01 -7.24
CA ALA A 60 10.61 -17.71 -6.51
C ALA A 60 11.84 -18.34 -7.17
N SER A 61 11.76 -19.62 -7.53
CA SER A 61 12.87 -20.36 -8.15
C SER A 61 13.22 -19.85 -9.55
N LEU A 62 12.24 -19.40 -10.33
CA LEU A 62 12.46 -18.75 -11.64
C LEU A 62 13.26 -17.46 -11.48
N ASN A 63 12.88 -16.61 -10.51
CA ASN A 63 13.60 -15.37 -10.22
C ASN A 63 15.03 -15.61 -9.76
N ILE A 64 15.26 -16.59 -8.88
CA ILE A 64 16.61 -16.97 -8.45
C ILE A 64 17.44 -17.46 -9.65
N SER A 65 16.84 -18.26 -10.54
CA SER A 65 17.51 -18.76 -11.74
C SER A 65 17.88 -17.64 -12.70
N TYR A 66 17.00 -16.66 -12.88
CA TYR A 66 17.26 -15.46 -13.68
C TYR A 66 18.43 -14.64 -13.11
N LEU A 67 18.39 -14.33 -11.81
CA LEU A 67 19.44 -13.55 -11.14
C LEU A 67 20.80 -14.28 -11.15
N ARG A 68 20.81 -15.60 -11.00
CA ARG A 68 22.04 -16.41 -11.16
C ARG A 68 22.61 -16.32 -12.57
N LYS A 69 21.77 -16.34 -13.62
CA LYS A 69 22.22 -16.14 -15.00
C LYS A 69 22.82 -14.75 -15.23
N LYS A 70 22.41 -13.76 -14.44
CA LYS A 70 22.97 -12.40 -14.44
C LYS A 70 24.27 -12.27 -13.63
N GLY A 71 24.73 -13.35 -12.98
CA GLY A 71 26.00 -13.40 -12.25
C GLY A 71 25.87 -13.26 -10.73
N TYR A 72 24.64 -13.14 -10.20
CA TYR A 72 24.43 -13.01 -8.76
C TYR A 72 24.44 -14.37 -8.05
N THR A 73 25.26 -14.49 -7.01
CA THR A 73 25.34 -15.72 -6.21
C THR A 73 24.33 -15.65 -5.08
N ILE A 74 23.24 -16.41 -5.21
CA ILE A 74 22.15 -16.46 -4.25
C ILE A 74 21.89 -17.91 -3.87
N GLU A 75 21.94 -18.22 -2.59
CA GLU A 75 21.52 -19.51 -2.05
C GLU A 75 20.00 -19.51 -1.89
N HIS A 76 19.34 -20.60 -2.27
CA HIS A 76 17.89 -20.72 -2.11
C HIS A 76 17.56 -22.09 -1.52
N LYS A 77 16.93 -22.07 -0.34
CA LYS A 77 16.56 -23.24 0.43
C LYS A 77 15.06 -23.27 0.60
N ILE A 78 14.48 -24.46 0.46
CA ILE A 78 13.06 -24.70 0.67
C ILE A 78 12.92 -25.53 1.94
N VAL A 79 12.26 -24.98 2.95
CA VAL A 79 11.95 -25.66 4.21
C VAL A 79 10.54 -26.23 4.13
N ASP A 80 10.43 -27.55 4.22
CA ASP A 80 9.13 -28.22 4.28
C ASP A 80 8.60 -28.22 5.71
N LEU A 81 7.48 -27.53 5.90
CA LEU A 81 6.72 -27.39 7.14
C LEU A 81 5.33 -28.02 7.02
N THR A 82 5.05 -28.78 5.97
CA THR A 82 3.72 -29.36 5.71
C THR A 82 3.23 -30.19 6.90
N SER A 83 4.10 -31.01 7.49
CA SER A 83 3.76 -31.82 8.67
C SER A 83 3.44 -30.98 9.91
N ALA A 84 4.27 -29.97 10.22
CA ALA A 84 4.06 -29.10 11.37
C ALA A 84 2.81 -28.22 11.20
N MET A 85 2.60 -27.69 9.99
CA MET A 85 1.49 -26.78 9.72
C MET A 85 0.14 -27.49 9.60
N SER A 86 0.12 -28.79 9.28
CA SER A 86 -1.10 -29.60 9.24
C SER A 86 -1.87 -29.68 10.57
N ILE A 87 -1.22 -29.35 11.69
CA ILE A 87 -1.81 -29.36 13.03
C ILE A 87 -2.73 -28.15 13.24
N PHE A 88 -2.50 -27.04 12.53
CA PHE A 88 -3.30 -25.83 12.70
C PHE A 88 -4.65 -25.97 11.99
N HIS A 89 -5.74 -25.76 12.73
CA HIS A 89 -7.07 -25.60 12.14
C HIS A 89 -7.16 -24.24 11.42
N SER A 90 -6.76 -24.17 10.15
CA SER A 90 -6.99 -23.00 9.29
C SER A 90 -7.55 -23.41 7.95
N SER A 91 -8.38 -22.54 7.37
CA SER A 91 -9.15 -22.80 6.15
C SER A 91 -8.30 -22.92 4.88
N LEU A 92 -7.00 -22.63 4.95
CA LEU A 92 -6.06 -22.82 3.85
C LEU A 92 -5.64 -24.29 3.65
N ILE A 93 -6.02 -25.18 4.57
CA ILE A 93 -5.75 -26.63 4.49
C ILE A 93 -6.99 -27.40 3.97
N ARG A 94 -8.15 -26.74 3.87
CA ARG A 94 -9.39 -27.34 3.35
C ARG A 94 -9.75 -26.71 2.00
N ASP A 95 -9.97 -27.55 0.99
CA ASP A 95 -10.27 -27.18 -0.41
C ASP A 95 -11.57 -26.39 -0.65
N GLU A 96 -12.28 -25.92 0.39
CA GLU A 96 -13.68 -25.44 0.28
C GLU A 96 -13.93 -24.06 0.89
N MET A 97 -13.04 -23.09 0.67
CA MET A 97 -13.40 -21.68 0.93
C MET A 97 -13.17 -20.80 -0.29
N THR A 98 -14.25 -20.16 -0.75
CA THR A 98 -14.25 -19.06 -1.70
C THR A 98 -13.40 -17.92 -1.14
N VAL A 99 -12.30 -17.59 -1.82
CA VAL A 99 -11.51 -16.39 -1.49
C VAL A 99 -12.39 -15.17 -1.82
N PRO A 100 -12.63 -14.26 -0.86
CA PRO A 100 -13.48 -13.12 -1.12
C PRO A 100 -12.86 -12.18 -2.16
N GLU A 101 -13.71 -11.65 -3.04
CA GLU A 101 -13.37 -10.60 -4.00
C GLU A 101 -13.60 -9.23 -3.35
N GLY A 102 -12.74 -8.25 -3.63
CA GLY A 102 -12.88 -6.87 -3.11
C GLY A 102 -11.71 -6.38 -2.25
N HIS A 103 -11.91 -5.25 -1.55
CA HIS A 103 -10.95 -4.71 -0.57
C HIS A 103 -10.90 -5.55 0.70
N TYR A 104 -9.77 -5.50 1.39
CA TYR A 104 -9.54 -6.23 2.64
C TYR A 104 -10.51 -5.76 3.75
N GLU A 105 -11.59 -6.50 3.98
CA GLU A 105 -12.47 -6.29 5.14
C GLU A 105 -12.07 -7.22 6.31
N GLU A 106 -11.80 -6.63 7.49
CA GLU A 106 -11.28 -7.28 8.71
C GLU A 106 -12.04 -8.55 9.14
N GLY A 107 -13.34 -8.64 8.85
CA GLY A 107 -14.22 -9.72 9.29
C GLY A 107 -14.06 -11.04 8.51
N GLN A 108 -13.86 -10.98 7.20
CA GLN A 108 -13.78 -12.19 6.34
C GLN A 108 -12.38 -12.85 6.35
N MET A 109 -11.36 -12.15 6.87
CA MET A 109 -9.98 -12.63 6.85
C MET A 109 -9.60 -13.57 7.98
N LYS A 110 -10.26 -13.53 9.15
CA LYS A 110 -9.87 -14.38 10.29
C LYS A 110 -9.89 -15.89 9.97
N SER A 111 -10.68 -16.31 8.99
CA SER A 111 -10.77 -17.72 8.59
C SER A 111 -9.59 -18.21 7.75
N THR A 112 -8.94 -17.37 6.94
CA THR A 112 -7.88 -17.82 6.00
C THR A 112 -6.47 -17.69 6.55
N VAL A 113 -6.29 -17.26 7.80
CA VAL A 113 -4.96 -16.96 8.35
C VAL A 113 -4.46 -18.10 9.21
N VAL A 114 -3.23 -18.57 8.96
CA VAL A 114 -2.53 -19.46 9.89
C VAL A 114 -2.05 -18.62 11.07
N PRO A 115 -2.56 -18.83 12.29
CA PRO A 115 -2.14 -18.03 13.43
C PRO A 115 -0.63 -18.18 13.68
N ASN A 116 0.04 -17.07 13.98
CA ASN A 116 1.44 -17.07 14.41
C ASN A 116 2.46 -17.58 13.36
N ARG A 117 2.08 -17.59 12.07
CA ARG A 117 2.95 -18.05 10.97
C ARG A 117 4.26 -17.27 10.90
N ASN A 118 4.21 -15.94 11.00
CA ASN A 118 5.42 -15.12 10.88
C ASN A 118 6.39 -15.35 12.04
N ALA A 119 5.89 -15.65 13.25
CA ALA A 119 6.75 -16.03 14.37
C ALA A 119 7.47 -17.36 14.13
N ILE A 120 6.76 -18.36 13.60
CA ILE A 120 7.34 -19.67 13.27
C ILE A 120 8.45 -19.51 12.23
N PHE A 121 8.17 -18.75 11.16
CA PHE A 121 9.13 -18.51 10.08
C PHE A 121 10.34 -17.73 10.59
N SER A 122 10.10 -16.68 11.37
CA SER A 122 11.15 -15.88 11.99
C SER A 122 12.02 -16.73 12.91
N SER A 123 11.42 -17.67 13.67
CA SER A 123 12.17 -18.58 14.55
C SER A 123 13.09 -19.52 13.76
N ILE A 124 12.63 -20.06 12.64
CA ILE A 124 13.44 -20.92 11.77
C ILE A 124 14.57 -20.11 11.13
N ILE A 125 14.26 -18.93 10.60
CA ILE A 125 15.26 -18.03 10.00
C ILE A 125 16.30 -17.61 11.04
N TYR A 126 15.87 -17.31 12.26
CA TYR A 126 16.77 -16.94 13.36
C TYR A 126 17.70 -18.10 13.74
N GLY A 127 17.17 -19.32 13.89
CA GLY A 127 17.98 -20.50 14.14
C GLY A 127 19.00 -20.77 13.02
N TYR A 128 18.62 -20.54 11.77
CA TYR A 128 19.53 -20.65 10.64
C TYR A 128 20.60 -19.54 10.65
N ALA A 129 20.23 -18.30 10.96
CA ALA A 129 21.17 -17.19 11.11
C ALA A 129 22.21 -17.47 12.21
N LEU A 130 21.80 -17.99 13.37
CA LEU A 130 22.71 -18.45 14.43
C LEU A 130 23.69 -19.52 13.91
N SER A 131 23.22 -20.46 13.09
CA SER A 131 24.10 -21.48 12.51
C SER A 131 25.16 -20.89 11.58
N ILE A 132 24.83 -19.81 10.85
CA ILE A 132 25.79 -19.07 10.02
C ILE A 132 26.78 -18.34 10.93
N VAL A 133 26.31 -17.66 11.98
CA VAL A 133 27.17 -16.97 12.95
C VAL A 133 28.18 -17.96 13.55
N ALA A 134 27.71 -19.12 14.02
CA ALA A 134 28.58 -20.14 14.62
C ALA A 134 29.59 -20.73 13.62
N LYS A 135 29.21 -20.87 12.34
CA LYS A 135 30.06 -21.47 11.31
C LYS A 135 31.07 -20.49 10.70
N GLU A 136 30.65 -19.23 10.50
CA GLU A 136 31.39 -18.24 9.70
C GLU A 136 31.94 -17.09 10.56
N GLY A 137 31.47 -16.91 11.80
CA GLY A 137 31.95 -15.86 12.71
C GLY A 137 31.59 -14.44 12.29
N VAL A 138 30.57 -14.28 11.45
CA VAL A 138 30.14 -13.00 10.85
C VAL A 138 28.80 -12.52 11.43
N ASN A 139 28.52 -11.23 11.28
CA ASN A 139 27.20 -10.69 11.61
C ASN A 139 26.20 -11.03 10.51
N VAL A 140 24.95 -11.30 10.90
CA VAL A 140 23.89 -11.73 9.98
C VAL A 140 22.68 -10.81 10.12
N LYS A 141 22.16 -10.32 8.99
CA LYS A 141 20.88 -9.62 8.95
C LYS A 141 19.76 -10.59 8.60
N ILE A 142 18.66 -10.55 9.36
CA ILE A 142 17.42 -11.25 9.04
C ILE A 142 16.52 -10.28 8.28
N ALA A 143 16.41 -10.45 6.96
CA ALA A 143 15.68 -9.54 6.11
C ALA A 143 14.26 -10.03 5.82
N LEU A 144 13.26 -9.21 6.14
CA LEU A 144 11.84 -9.53 5.90
C LEU A 144 11.15 -8.38 5.16
N GLY A 145 10.35 -8.72 4.15
CA GLY A 145 9.63 -7.76 3.30
C GLY A 145 8.31 -7.27 3.88
N VAL A 146 8.27 -6.97 5.17
CA VAL A 146 7.04 -6.55 5.90
C VAL A 146 6.81 -5.06 5.73
N HIS A 147 5.55 -4.64 5.61
CA HIS A 147 5.20 -3.23 5.39
C HIS A 147 3.96 -2.74 6.13
N SER A 148 3.75 -1.43 6.11
CA SER A 148 2.71 -0.75 6.91
C SER A 148 1.28 -1.19 6.56
N GLY A 149 1.01 -1.50 5.28
CA GLY A 149 -0.28 -2.06 4.83
C GLY A 149 -0.67 -3.35 5.55
N ASP A 150 0.30 -4.18 5.97
CA ASP A 150 0.02 -5.42 6.68
C ASP A 150 -0.43 -5.18 8.13
N HIS A 151 -0.11 -4.04 8.74
CA HIS A 151 -0.34 -3.78 10.17
C HIS A 151 -1.82 -3.68 10.54
N ALA A 152 -2.64 -3.22 9.59
CA ALA A 152 -4.09 -3.11 9.75
C ALA A 152 -4.75 -4.50 9.84
N ILE A 153 -4.12 -5.51 9.24
CA ILE A 153 -4.69 -6.84 9.05
C ILE A 153 -4.05 -7.87 10.00
N TYR A 154 -2.73 -7.78 10.19
CA TYR A 154 -1.91 -8.80 10.83
C TYR A 154 -1.17 -8.26 12.06
N PRO A 155 -1.52 -8.70 13.27
CA PRO A 155 -0.79 -8.33 14.48
C PRO A 155 0.69 -8.75 14.45
N ASP A 156 1.01 -9.85 13.76
CA ASP A 156 2.36 -10.43 13.62
C ASP A 156 3.18 -9.82 12.47
N CYS A 157 2.71 -8.69 11.90
CA CYS A 157 3.48 -7.85 10.98
C CYS A 157 3.91 -6.52 11.62
N ARG A 158 3.48 -6.22 12.86
CA ARG A 158 3.68 -4.90 13.47
C ARG A 158 5.13 -4.69 13.95
N PRO A 159 5.63 -3.44 14.00
CA PRO A 159 6.96 -3.14 14.53
C PRO A 159 7.15 -3.64 15.96
N ASP A 160 6.19 -3.36 16.85
CA ASP A 160 6.22 -3.77 18.25
C ASP A 160 6.32 -5.30 18.40
N PHE A 161 5.70 -6.04 17.48
CA PHE A 161 5.77 -7.50 17.45
C PHE A 161 7.18 -7.98 17.11
N TYR A 162 7.80 -7.45 16.05
CA TYR A 162 9.17 -7.82 15.68
C TYR A 162 10.19 -7.37 16.72
N GLN A 163 9.99 -6.23 17.37
CA GLN A 163 10.83 -5.81 18.49
C GLN A 163 10.73 -6.80 19.65
N SER A 164 9.51 -7.16 20.07
CA SER A 164 9.30 -8.14 21.15
C SER A 164 9.88 -9.51 20.79
N LEU A 165 9.79 -9.90 19.52
CA LEU A 165 10.31 -11.16 19.02
C LEU A 165 11.85 -11.17 19.02
N ASP A 166 12.48 -10.08 18.59
CA ASP A 166 13.93 -9.88 18.63
C ASP A 166 14.46 -9.94 20.06
N GLU A 167 13.81 -9.24 21.00
CA GLU A 167 14.17 -9.30 22.42
C GLU A 167 14.07 -10.73 22.97
N SER A 168 12.98 -11.45 22.64
CA SER A 168 12.80 -12.84 23.04
C SER A 168 13.90 -13.77 22.50
N PHE A 169 14.25 -13.63 21.22
CA PHE A 169 15.30 -14.42 20.60
C PHE A 169 16.68 -14.12 21.18
N LYS A 170 16.97 -12.84 21.47
CA LYS A 170 18.21 -12.39 22.11
C LYS A 170 18.39 -12.94 23.51
N LEU A 171 17.30 -13.04 24.29
CA LEU A 171 17.34 -13.64 25.63
C LEU A 171 17.55 -15.16 25.60
N GLY A 172 17.01 -15.83 24.58
CA GLY A 172 17.00 -17.29 24.50
C GLY A 172 18.24 -17.94 23.90
N ASN A 173 19.13 -17.18 23.24
CA ASN A 173 20.23 -17.74 22.45
C ASN A 173 21.54 -16.97 22.65
N TRP A 174 22.65 -17.72 22.64
CA TRP A 174 24.01 -17.16 22.57
C TRP A 174 24.29 -16.55 21.19
N ASP A 175 25.24 -15.62 21.11
CA ASP A 175 25.69 -14.92 19.88
C ASP A 175 24.60 -14.10 19.17
N SER A 176 23.47 -13.87 19.85
CA SER A 176 22.34 -13.10 19.35
C SER A 176 22.66 -11.62 19.09
N GLU A 177 23.70 -11.08 19.74
CA GLU A 177 24.20 -9.72 19.48
C GLU A 177 24.80 -9.55 18.08
N ARG A 178 25.01 -10.64 17.35
CA ARG A 178 25.50 -10.65 15.96
C ARG A 178 24.37 -10.76 14.93
N ILE A 179 23.12 -10.78 15.40
CA ILE A 179 21.93 -10.91 14.56
C ILE A 179 21.03 -9.69 14.75
N ASP A 180 20.61 -9.08 13.65
CA ASP A 180 19.60 -8.02 13.66
C ASP A 180 18.54 -8.23 12.58
N PHE A 181 17.31 -7.84 12.88
CA PHE A 181 16.27 -7.71 11.87
C PHE A 181 16.52 -6.52 10.95
N TYR A 182 16.28 -6.74 9.65
CA TYR A 182 16.34 -5.73 8.60
C TYR A 182 14.99 -5.64 7.91
N LEU A 183 14.23 -4.58 8.25
CA LEU A 183 12.84 -4.39 7.86
C LEU A 183 12.67 -3.06 7.09
N PRO A 184 13.28 -2.91 5.89
CA PRO A 184 13.38 -1.61 5.21
C PRO A 184 12.02 -1.05 4.78
N TYR A 185 10.99 -1.88 4.67
CA TYR A 185 9.66 -1.49 4.18
C TYR A 185 8.62 -1.32 5.29
N ILE A 186 9.00 -1.46 6.57
CA ILE A 186 8.03 -1.52 7.67
C ILE A 186 7.12 -0.29 7.78
N ASN A 187 7.63 0.88 7.38
CA ASN A 187 6.89 2.14 7.32
C ASN A 187 6.48 2.55 5.90
N GLY A 188 6.81 1.72 4.91
CA GLY A 188 6.52 1.96 3.49
C GLY A 188 5.20 1.35 3.06
N ASP A 189 4.80 1.68 1.83
CA ASP A 189 3.66 1.12 1.11
C ASP A 189 4.11 0.38 -0.17
N LYS A 190 3.15 -0.22 -0.89
CA LYS A 190 3.40 -0.94 -2.14
C LYS A 190 4.09 -0.08 -3.21
N ILE A 191 3.82 1.22 -3.22
CA ILE A 191 4.41 2.16 -4.19
C ILE A 191 5.89 2.35 -3.87
N SER A 192 6.23 2.60 -2.60
CA SER A 192 7.61 2.75 -2.13
C SER A 192 8.44 1.49 -2.38
N ILE A 193 7.84 0.31 -2.21
CA ILE A 193 8.47 -0.99 -2.48
C ILE A 193 8.82 -1.12 -3.97
N LEU A 194 7.87 -0.81 -4.86
CA LEU A 194 8.11 -0.87 -6.31
C LEU A 194 9.15 0.16 -6.76
N ASN A 195 9.15 1.36 -6.20
CA ASN A 195 10.15 2.38 -6.50
C ASN A 195 11.56 1.94 -6.07
N ASP A 196 11.71 1.36 -4.87
CA ASP A 196 13.00 0.79 -4.44
C ASP A 196 13.43 -0.37 -5.35
N ALA A 197 12.50 -1.19 -5.82
CA ALA A 197 12.79 -2.26 -6.77
C ALA A 197 13.25 -1.73 -8.14
N ILE A 198 12.63 -0.67 -8.66
CA ILE A 198 13.06 0.00 -9.90
C ILE A 198 14.49 0.50 -9.74
N GLU A 199 14.77 1.27 -8.68
CA GLU A 199 16.11 1.78 -8.39
C GLU A 199 17.14 0.64 -8.25
N SER A 200 16.73 -0.45 -7.60
CA SER A 200 17.59 -1.62 -7.42
C SER A 200 17.87 -2.32 -8.75
N CYS A 201 16.86 -2.54 -9.58
CA CYS A 201 17.02 -3.13 -10.91
C CYS A 201 17.98 -2.32 -11.80
N GLU A 202 17.84 -0.99 -11.79
CA GLU A 202 18.70 -0.07 -12.53
C GLU A 202 20.17 -0.18 -12.06
N LYS A 203 20.40 -0.16 -10.74
CA LYS A 203 21.76 -0.23 -10.18
C LYS A 203 22.44 -1.57 -10.41
N ILE A 204 21.69 -2.67 -10.42
CA ILE A 204 22.24 -4.02 -10.59
C ILE A 204 22.09 -4.53 -12.04
N ASN A 205 21.66 -3.67 -12.97
CA ASN A 205 21.52 -3.96 -14.40
C ASN A 205 20.71 -5.25 -14.70
N VAL A 206 19.54 -5.37 -14.06
CA VAL A 206 18.57 -6.43 -14.33
C VAL A 206 17.27 -5.84 -14.86
N ASP A 207 16.57 -6.62 -15.68
CA ASP A 207 15.31 -6.18 -16.26
C ASP A 207 14.18 -6.30 -15.24
N PHE A 208 13.54 -5.18 -14.93
CA PHE A 208 12.45 -5.12 -13.97
C PHE A 208 11.24 -5.94 -14.41
N ASP A 209 10.85 -5.89 -15.68
CA ASP A 209 9.64 -6.58 -16.16
C ASP A 209 9.87 -8.10 -16.19
N GLU A 210 11.09 -8.55 -16.52
CA GLU A 210 11.47 -9.97 -16.45
C GLU A 210 11.44 -10.51 -15.01
N VAL A 211 11.90 -9.72 -14.02
CA VAL A 211 11.85 -10.14 -12.61
C VAL A 211 10.42 -10.16 -12.08
N PHE A 212 9.64 -9.11 -12.36
CA PHE A 212 8.30 -8.97 -11.80
C PHE A 212 7.25 -9.81 -12.53
N SER A 213 7.45 -10.21 -13.80
CA SER A 213 6.61 -11.20 -14.47
C SER A 213 6.71 -12.59 -13.83
N ASN A 214 7.84 -12.88 -13.16
CA ASN A 214 8.08 -14.10 -12.41
C ASN A 214 7.63 -14.01 -10.94
N THR A 215 6.78 -13.04 -10.57
CA THR A 215 6.22 -12.94 -9.22
C THR A 215 4.75 -13.35 -9.18
N ILE A 216 4.29 -13.75 -8.01
CA ILE A 216 2.87 -14.04 -7.77
C ILE A 216 2.41 -13.37 -6.48
N THR A 217 1.23 -12.77 -6.50
CA THR A 217 0.66 -12.06 -5.35
C THR A 217 -0.77 -12.51 -5.06
N SER A 218 -1.46 -13.09 -6.04
CA SER A 218 -2.82 -13.59 -5.88
C SER A 218 -2.91 -14.76 -4.91
N TYR A 219 -3.90 -14.70 -4.00
CA TYR A 219 -4.29 -15.82 -3.15
C TYR A 219 -5.21 -16.83 -3.84
N ASN A 220 -5.65 -16.54 -5.07
CA ASN A 220 -6.53 -17.40 -5.85
C ASN A 220 -6.14 -17.43 -7.34
N PRO A 221 -4.91 -17.88 -7.67
CA PRO A 221 -4.54 -18.02 -9.07
C PRO A 221 -5.34 -19.14 -9.75
N ASP A 222 -5.49 -19.05 -11.07
CA ASP A 222 -6.07 -20.14 -11.87
C ASP A 222 -5.12 -21.36 -11.97
N SER A 223 -5.54 -22.41 -12.67
CA SER A 223 -4.73 -23.62 -12.85
C SER A 223 -3.41 -23.38 -13.61
N GLU A 224 -3.27 -22.25 -14.30
CA GLU A 224 -2.07 -21.83 -15.03
C GLU A 224 -1.21 -20.84 -14.20
N GLY A 225 -1.63 -20.53 -12.97
CA GLY A 225 -0.94 -19.61 -12.07
C GLY A 225 -1.23 -18.14 -12.34
N ARG A 226 -2.24 -17.80 -13.16
CA ARG A 226 -2.60 -16.42 -13.48
C ARG A 226 -3.50 -15.81 -12.42
N SER A 227 -3.33 -14.51 -12.19
CA SER A 227 -4.10 -13.78 -11.18
C SER A 227 -5.47 -13.38 -11.73
N SER A 228 -6.53 -13.48 -10.91
CA SER A 228 -7.88 -13.09 -11.34
C SER A 228 -8.06 -11.57 -11.46
N GLY A 229 -7.25 -10.78 -10.73
CA GLY A 229 -7.38 -9.33 -10.68
C GLY A 229 -8.46 -8.84 -9.71
N LYS A 230 -9.05 -9.75 -8.91
CA LYS A 230 -10.24 -9.47 -8.08
C LYS A 230 -10.02 -9.65 -6.59
N THR A 231 -8.97 -10.35 -6.19
CA THR A 231 -8.62 -10.49 -4.77
C THR A 231 -8.04 -9.18 -4.23
N GLY A 232 -8.11 -8.96 -2.92
CA GLY A 232 -7.53 -7.76 -2.29
C GLY A 232 -6.04 -7.57 -2.63
N SER A 233 -5.28 -8.66 -2.65
CA SER A 233 -3.85 -8.67 -3.00
C SER A 233 -3.60 -8.30 -4.46
N ASP A 234 -4.49 -8.73 -5.37
CA ASP A 234 -4.41 -8.33 -6.78
C ASP A 234 -4.72 -6.84 -6.95
N ILE A 235 -5.78 -6.36 -6.28
CA ILE A 235 -6.21 -4.96 -6.36
C ILE A 235 -5.10 -4.03 -5.86
N GLU A 236 -4.50 -4.31 -4.70
CA GLU A 236 -3.39 -3.50 -4.18
C GLU A 236 -2.21 -3.44 -5.16
N ARG A 237 -1.83 -4.59 -5.73
CA ARG A 237 -0.74 -4.67 -6.69
C ARG A 237 -1.06 -3.87 -7.95
N ILE A 238 -2.23 -4.08 -8.55
CA ILE A 238 -2.68 -3.37 -9.76
C ILE A 238 -2.64 -1.85 -9.53
N LEU A 239 -3.20 -1.39 -8.40
CA LEU A 239 -3.23 0.03 -8.05
C LEU A 239 -1.82 0.59 -7.84
N ALA A 240 -0.91 -0.17 -7.23
CA ALA A 240 0.48 0.24 -7.03
C ALA A 240 1.21 0.41 -8.37
N PHE A 241 1.10 -0.55 -9.29
CA PHE A 241 1.67 -0.47 -10.64
C PHE A 241 1.11 0.71 -11.43
N ASN A 242 -0.22 0.93 -11.38
CA ASN A 242 -0.84 2.08 -12.02
C ASN A 242 -0.33 3.41 -11.46
N LYS A 243 -0.15 3.51 -10.13
CA LYS A 243 0.36 4.75 -9.48
C LYS A 243 1.80 5.09 -9.86
N ILE A 244 2.64 4.10 -10.16
CA ILE A 244 3.99 4.34 -10.70
C ILE A 244 4.00 4.52 -12.23
N GLY A 245 2.83 4.59 -12.88
CA GLY A 245 2.70 4.80 -14.32
C GLY A 245 3.14 3.60 -15.17
N ARG A 246 3.09 2.39 -14.63
CA ARG A 246 3.50 1.16 -15.31
C ARG A 246 2.35 0.17 -15.42
N ARG A 247 2.37 -0.64 -16.48
CA ARG A 247 1.58 -1.86 -16.57
C ARG A 247 2.26 -2.95 -15.73
N ASP A 248 1.48 -3.72 -14.98
CA ASP A 248 2.02 -4.88 -14.27
C ASP A 248 2.43 -5.98 -15.26
N PRO A 249 3.68 -6.50 -15.17
CA PRO A 249 4.21 -7.49 -16.10
C PRO A 249 3.68 -8.92 -15.90
N ILE A 250 2.89 -9.20 -14.86
CA ILE A 250 2.28 -10.52 -14.70
C ILE A 250 1.14 -10.74 -15.70
N GLU A 251 0.84 -12.01 -15.96
CA GLU A 251 -0.33 -12.39 -16.74
C GLU A 251 -1.57 -12.49 -15.83
N TYR A 252 -2.61 -11.73 -16.19
CA TYR A 252 -3.94 -11.82 -15.60
C TYR A 252 -4.86 -12.68 -16.46
N VAL A 253 -5.91 -13.23 -15.84
CA VAL A 253 -6.98 -13.96 -16.56
C VAL A 253 -7.72 -13.04 -17.55
N GLU A 254 -7.92 -11.78 -17.18
CA GLU A 254 -8.53 -10.75 -18.02
C GLU A 254 -7.48 -9.73 -18.49
N SER A 255 -7.84 -8.85 -19.44
CA SER A 255 -6.91 -7.81 -19.91
C SER A 255 -6.49 -6.84 -18.80
N TRP A 256 -5.31 -6.21 -18.95
CA TRP A 256 -4.83 -5.20 -18.01
C TRP A 256 -5.84 -4.07 -17.82
N GLU A 257 -6.46 -3.62 -18.91
CA GLU A 257 -7.46 -2.54 -18.91
C GLU A 257 -8.70 -2.95 -18.08
N THR A 258 -9.12 -4.21 -18.21
CA THR A 258 -10.27 -4.74 -17.45
C THR A 258 -9.96 -4.81 -15.95
N VAL A 259 -8.83 -5.43 -15.57
CA VAL A 259 -8.49 -5.61 -14.15
C VAL A 259 -8.15 -4.26 -13.49
N LEU A 260 -7.55 -3.32 -14.23
CA LEU A 260 -7.28 -1.97 -13.74
C LEU A 260 -8.57 -1.19 -13.51
N HIS A 261 -9.52 -1.22 -14.46
CA HIS A 261 -10.81 -0.58 -14.26
C HIS A 261 -11.51 -1.14 -13.02
N HIS A 262 -11.51 -2.47 -12.87
CA HIS A 262 -12.09 -3.13 -11.71
C HIS A 262 -11.42 -2.67 -10.40
N ALA A 263 -10.09 -2.69 -10.33
CA ALA A 263 -9.34 -2.28 -9.14
C ALA A 263 -9.62 -0.82 -8.74
N ILE A 264 -9.66 0.11 -9.71
CA ILE A 264 -9.99 1.52 -9.47
C ILE A 264 -11.43 1.66 -8.96
N LYS A 265 -12.38 0.95 -9.57
CA LYS A 265 -13.78 0.94 -9.15
C LYS A 265 -13.91 0.49 -7.69
N VAL A 266 -13.26 -0.62 -7.36
CA VAL A 266 -13.28 -1.20 -6.01
C VAL A 266 -12.62 -0.25 -4.99
N GLU A 267 -11.49 0.40 -5.32
CA GLU A 267 -10.89 1.47 -4.50
C GLU A 267 -11.84 2.63 -4.23
N ASN A 268 -12.57 3.07 -5.25
CA ASN A 268 -13.53 4.16 -5.11
C ASN A 268 -14.73 3.76 -4.24
N GLU A 269 -15.27 2.55 -4.43
CA GLU A 269 -16.38 2.03 -3.60
C GLU A 269 -15.96 1.88 -2.13
N PHE A 270 -14.76 1.37 -1.86
CA PHE A 270 -14.23 1.27 -0.50
C PHE A 270 -14.04 2.65 0.16
N LYS A 271 -13.45 3.61 -0.55
CA LYS A 271 -13.33 5.00 -0.06
C LYS A 271 -14.70 5.62 0.21
N ASP A 272 -15.69 5.37 -0.65
CA ASP A 272 -17.05 5.89 -0.46
C ASP A 272 -17.73 5.29 0.78
N ASN A 273 -17.57 3.99 1.03
CA ASN A 273 -18.05 3.33 2.24
C ASN A 273 -17.42 3.93 3.52
N ILE A 274 -16.10 4.20 3.51
CA ILE A 274 -15.44 4.88 4.63
C ILE A 274 -16.08 6.24 4.90
N TYR A 275 -16.37 7.03 3.87
CA TYR A 275 -17.04 8.32 4.05
C TYR A 275 -18.46 8.16 4.56
N LYS A 276 -19.20 7.16 4.09
CA LYS A 276 -20.55 6.87 4.55
C LYS A 276 -20.60 6.50 6.04
N GLU A 277 -19.57 5.84 6.57
CA GLU A 277 -19.48 5.53 8.00
C GLU A 277 -19.02 6.72 8.85
N LYS A 278 -18.14 7.57 8.32
CA LYS A 278 -17.56 8.72 9.05
C LYS A 278 -18.44 9.96 9.05
N LEU A 279 -19.20 10.19 7.98
CA LEU A 279 -19.96 11.42 7.76
C LEU A 279 -21.41 11.26 8.21
N THR A 280 -22.02 12.37 8.63
CA THR A 280 -23.48 12.42 8.79
C THR A 280 -24.18 12.27 7.45
N ASP A 281 -25.46 11.88 7.46
CA ASP A 281 -26.25 11.70 6.23
C ASP A 281 -26.22 12.95 5.32
N ILE A 282 -26.31 14.16 5.89
CA ILE A 282 -26.29 15.39 5.10
C ILE A 282 -24.90 15.64 4.50
N GLN A 283 -23.83 15.45 5.28
CA GLN A 283 -22.46 15.60 4.80
C GLN A 283 -22.17 14.59 3.69
N TYR A 284 -22.54 13.33 3.84
CA TYR A 284 -22.38 12.31 2.80
C TYR A 284 -23.19 12.63 1.53
N ASN A 285 -24.47 13.00 1.67
CA ASN A 285 -25.29 13.34 0.51
C ASN A 285 -24.77 14.58 -0.23
N VAL A 286 -24.29 15.60 0.49
CA VAL A 286 -23.69 16.79 -0.13
C VAL A 286 -22.39 16.42 -0.82
N THR A 287 -21.43 15.83 -0.10
CA THR A 287 -20.07 15.61 -0.58
C THR A 287 -19.93 14.50 -1.62
N ARG A 288 -20.76 13.44 -1.54
CA ARG A 288 -20.64 12.24 -2.39
C ARG A 288 -21.76 12.09 -3.41
N LYS A 289 -22.93 12.70 -3.18
CA LYS A 289 -24.08 12.65 -4.10
C LYS A 289 -24.43 14.01 -4.72
N SER A 290 -23.56 15.01 -4.55
CA SER A 290 -23.76 16.38 -5.04
C SER A 290 -25.11 16.99 -4.63
N ALA A 291 -25.60 16.65 -3.43
CA ALA A 291 -26.77 17.32 -2.86
C ALA A 291 -26.43 18.76 -2.45
N THR A 292 -27.46 19.58 -2.28
CA THR A 292 -27.31 20.97 -1.82
C THR A 292 -28.13 21.16 -0.55
N GLU A 293 -27.52 21.79 0.46
CA GLU A 293 -28.21 22.20 1.69
C GLU A 293 -29.31 23.20 1.38
N ARG A 294 -30.25 23.39 2.31
CA ARG A 294 -31.22 24.48 2.19
C ARG A 294 -30.57 25.82 2.56
N PRO A 295 -30.99 26.94 1.96
CA PRO A 295 -30.48 28.25 2.36
C PRO A 295 -30.84 28.54 3.82
N PHE A 296 -29.93 29.22 4.53
CA PHE A 296 -30.05 29.65 5.93
C PHE A 296 -30.16 28.50 6.94
N THR A 297 -29.69 27.30 6.60
CA THR A 297 -29.72 26.14 7.53
C THR A 297 -28.36 25.55 7.87
N GLY A 298 -27.35 25.72 7.01
CA GLY A 298 -26.03 25.10 7.21
C GLY A 298 -25.19 25.80 8.28
N GLU A 299 -24.46 25.05 9.10
CA GLU A 299 -23.73 25.55 10.29
C GLU A 299 -22.89 26.82 10.06
N TYR A 300 -22.33 27.01 8.86
CA TYR A 300 -21.38 28.10 8.58
C TYR A 300 -21.95 29.25 7.75
N TRP A 301 -23.27 29.29 7.50
CA TRP A 301 -23.87 30.35 6.68
C TRP A 301 -23.64 31.74 7.32
N ASP A 302 -23.81 31.87 8.64
CA ASP A 302 -23.63 33.10 9.42
C ASP A 302 -22.35 33.12 10.28
N GLU A 303 -21.45 32.16 10.12
CA GLU A 303 -20.16 32.10 10.84
C GLU A 303 -19.27 33.32 10.51
N LYS A 304 -18.64 33.89 11.55
CA LYS A 304 -17.83 35.13 11.45
C LYS A 304 -16.53 35.07 12.25
N ARG A 305 -16.25 33.97 12.95
CA ARG A 305 -14.98 33.78 13.65
C ARG A 305 -13.81 33.70 12.66
N ASP A 306 -12.64 34.08 13.13
CA ASP A 306 -11.39 33.95 12.39
C ASP A 306 -10.92 32.49 12.42
N GLY A 307 -10.39 32.00 11.30
CA GLY A 307 -10.10 30.57 11.11
C GLY A 307 -10.12 30.09 9.66
N GLU A 308 -9.99 28.77 9.52
CA GLU A 308 -9.86 28.04 8.26
C GLU A 308 -11.06 27.12 8.00
N TYR A 309 -11.45 26.99 6.73
CA TYR A 309 -12.46 26.03 6.29
C TYR A 309 -11.77 24.90 5.55
N LEU A 310 -11.84 23.70 6.13
CA LEU A 310 -11.22 22.48 5.63
C LEU A 310 -12.28 21.57 5.02
N CYS A 311 -11.95 20.78 4.00
CA CYS A 311 -12.84 19.76 3.46
C CYS A 311 -13.21 18.73 4.54
N ILE A 312 -14.49 18.47 4.74
CA ILE A 312 -14.94 17.50 5.76
C ILE A 312 -14.47 16.06 5.47
N CYS A 313 -14.25 15.71 4.19
CA CYS A 313 -13.82 14.37 3.80
C CYS A 313 -12.33 14.12 4.07
N CYS A 314 -11.46 15.04 3.64
CA CYS A 314 -10.02 14.80 3.63
C CYS A 314 -9.20 15.80 4.48
N GLY A 315 -9.83 16.82 5.05
CA GLY A 315 -9.15 17.85 5.85
C GLY A 315 -8.33 18.86 5.03
N HIS A 316 -8.38 18.80 3.70
CA HIS A 316 -7.67 19.75 2.82
C HIS A 316 -8.18 21.18 3.02
N LYS A 317 -7.28 22.17 3.09
CA LYS A 317 -7.66 23.58 3.25
C LYS A 317 -8.32 24.10 1.97
N LEU A 318 -9.51 24.69 2.12
CA LEU A 318 -10.31 25.18 1.00
C LEU A 318 -10.41 26.71 1.01
N PHE A 319 -10.77 27.27 2.16
CA PHE A 319 -11.01 28.71 2.31
C PHE A 319 -10.50 29.22 3.66
N THR A 320 -10.45 30.53 3.80
CA THR A 320 -10.19 31.23 5.07
C THR A 320 -11.33 32.21 5.38
N SER A 321 -11.48 32.56 6.65
CA SER A 321 -12.40 33.61 7.13
C SER A 321 -12.24 34.94 6.40
N GLU A 322 -11.01 35.34 6.07
CA GLU A 322 -10.71 36.57 5.31
C GLU A 322 -11.37 36.62 3.92
N MET A 323 -11.61 35.45 3.34
CA MET A 323 -12.22 35.28 2.01
C MET A 323 -13.75 35.26 2.08
N LYS A 324 -14.32 35.06 3.27
CA LYS A 324 -15.76 34.93 3.48
C LYS A 324 -16.44 36.30 3.43
N TYR A 325 -17.61 36.36 2.84
CA TYR A 325 -18.44 37.56 2.85
C TYR A 325 -19.94 37.20 2.86
N ASP A 326 -20.78 38.15 3.28
CA ASP A 326 -22.23 37.98 3.22
C ASP A 326 -22.75 38.34 1.83
N SER A 327 -23.18 37.34 1.06
CA SER A 327 -23.79 37.52 -0.24
C SER A 327 -25.32 37.53 -0.20
N GLY A 328 -25.94 37.31 0.97
CA GLY A 328 -27.38 37.14 1.15
C GLY A 328 -27.99 35.88 0.53
N CYS A 329 -27.18 34.95 0.01
CA CYS A 329 -27.72 33.74 -0.66
C CYS A 329 -28.21 32.67 0.31
N GLY A 330 -27.78 32.72 1.58
CA GLY A 330 -28.11 31.72 2.60
C GLY A 330 -27.14 30.54 2.68
N TRP A 331 -26.01 30.58 1.97
CA TRP A 331 -24.90 29.63 2.12
C TRP A 331 -23.59 30.39 2.39
N PRO A 332 -22.59 29.75 3.02
CA PRO A 332 -21.22 30.25 3.03
C PRO A 332 -20.79 30.71 1.64
N SER A 333 -20.32 31.96 1.56
CA SER A 333 -19.89 32.58 0.32
C SER A 333 -18.48 33.13 0.45
N PHE A 334 -17.63 32.77 -0.49
CA PHE A 334 -16.23 33.21 -0.54
C PHE A 334 -15.93 33.87 -1.88
N PHE A 335 -15.09 34.91 -1.89
CA PHE A 335 -14.71 35.58 -3.14
C PHE A 335 -13.50 34.95 -3.83
N ALA A 336 -12.73 34.14 -3.10
CA ALA A 336 -11.55 33.42 -3.56
C ALA A 336 -11.38 32.13 -2.75
N GLU A 337 -10.59 31.20 -3.29
CA GLU A 337 -10.12 30.00 -2.59
C GLU A 337 -8.73 30.24 -1.96
N SER A 338 -8.31 29.37 -1.05
CA SER A 338 -6.94 29.41 -0.51
C SER A 338 -5.92 28.99 -1.57
N ASP A 339 -4.68 29.53 -1.48
CA ASP A 339 -3.63 29.29 -2.48
C ASP A 339 -3.31 27.80 -2.72
N GLU A 340 -3.53 26.95 -1.71
CA GLU A 340 -3.29 25.51 -1.77
C GLU A 340 -4.53 24.68 -2.13
N ALA A 341 -5.70 25.32 -2.26
CA ALA A 341 -6.97 24.62 -2.44
C ALA A 341 -7.06 23.92 -3.79
N ASP A 342 -6.65 24.60 -4.87
CA ASP A 342 -6.68 24.13 -6.25
C ASP A 342 -8.05 23.50 -6.59
N ILE A 343 -9.16 24.19 -6.30
CA ILE A 343 -10.51 23.63 -6.41
C ILE A 343 -10.86 23.34 -7.87
N SER A 344 -11.23 22.09 -8.13
CA SER A 344 -11.65 21.62 -9.44
C SER A 344 -12.97 22.26 -9.85
N GLN A 345 -13.02 22.82 -11.06
CA GLN A 345 -14.22 23.42 -11.64
C GLN A 345 -14.75 22.55 -12.78
N ILE A 346 -15.99 22.10 -12.68
CA ILE A 346 -16.62 21.16 -13.61
C ILE A 346 -17.93 21.76 -14.13
N GLU A 347 -18.18 21.67 -15.43
CA GLU A 347 -19.47 22.10 -15.98
C GLU A 347 -20.62 21.21 -15.45
N ASP A 348 -21.59 21.83 -14.79
CA ASP A 348 -22.82 21.21 -14.32
C ASP A 348 -24.01 21.66 -15.18
N ARG A 349 -24.54 20.71 -15.96
CA ARG A 349 -25.73 20.89 -16.81
C ARG A 349 -26.98 20.18 -16.26
N SER A 350 -26.93 19.72 -15.01
CA SER A 350 -28.04 19.03 -14.37
C SER A 350 -29.23 19.96 -14.11
N HIS A 351 -30.42 19.38 -13.94
CA HIS A 351 -31.66 20.11 -13.62
C HIS A 351 -32.03 21.24 -14.60
N GLY A 352 -31.50 21.23 -15.83
CA GLY A 352 -31.78 22.25 -16.85
C GLY A 352 -31.08 23.59 -16.61
N MET A 353 -30.09 23.65 -15.71
CA MET A 353 -29.29 24.85 -15.42
C MET A 353 -27.88 24.68 -15.96
N TYR A 354 -27.20 25.79 -16.30
CA TYR A 354 -25.75 25.79 -16.55
C TYR A 354 -25.06 26.46 -15.36
N ARG A 355 -24.25 25.70 -14.63
CA ARG A 355 -23.46 26.17 -13.48
C ARG A 355 -22.08 25.55 -13.56
N ILE A 356 -21.16 26.06 -12.74
CA ILE A 356 -19.84 25.45 -12.56
C ILE A 356 -19.83 24.84 -11.15
N GLU A 357 -19.82 23.51 -11.09
CA GLU A 357 -19.62 22.75 -9.86
C GLU A 357 -18.18 22.94 -9.38
N VAL A 358 -18.01 23.13 -8.08
CA VAL A 358 -16.70 23.15 -7.43
C VAL A 358 -16.52 21.91 -6.56
N LYS A 359 -15.39 21.23 -6.76
CA LYS A 359 -15.02 20.02 -6.02
C LYS A 359 -13.63 20.14 -5.39
N CYS A 360 -13.44 19.47 -4.26
CA CYS A 360 -12.12 19.34 -3.66
C CYS A 360 -11.19 18.53 -4.58
N SER A 361 -10.03 19.09 -4.94
CA SER A 361 -9.04 18.45 -5.81
C SER A 361 -8.42 17.18 -5.22
N LYS A 362 -8.42 17.03 -3.89
CA LYS A 362 -7.80 15.88 -3.21
C LYS A 362 -8.70 14.65 -3.12
N CYS A 363 -10.01 14.82 -2.97
CA CYS A 363 -10.94 13.72 -2.71
C CYS A 363 -12.20 13.69 -3.59
N ASP A 364 -12.28 14.61 -4.56
CA ASP A 364 -13.43 14.77 -5.47
C ASP A 364 -14.76 15.03 -4.74
N SER A 365 -14.70 15.54 -3.50
CA SER A 365 -15.89 15.92 -2.74
C SER A 365 -16.57 17.11 -3.40
N HIS A 366 -17.88 16.99 -3.67
CA HIS A 366 -18.71 18.14 -4.01
C HIS A 366 -18.69 19.17 -2.87
N LEU A 367 -18.43 20.43 -3.21
CA LEU A 367 -18.42 21.54 -2.27
C LEU A 367 -19.64 22.45 -2.49
N GLY A 368 -19.93 22.77 -3.74
CA GLY A 368 -21.01 23.67 -4.14
C GLY A 368 -20.83 24.15 -5.58
N HIS A 369 -21.08 25.44 -5.82
CA HIS A 369 -20.96 26.04 -7.15
C HIS A 369 -20.27 27.40 -7.10
N ILE A 370 -19.62 27.77 -8.21
CA ILE A 370 -19.03 29.11 -8.41
C ILE A 370 -19.86 29.93 -9.40
N PHE A 371 -19.99 31.22 -9.12
CA PHE A 371 -20.76 32.19 -9.90
C PHE A 371 -19.93 33.48 -10.16
N ASP A 372 -20.26 34.21 -11.22
CA ASP A 372 -19.61 35.47 -11.63
C ASP A 372 -20.31 36.73 -11.08
N ASP A 373 -21.09 36.58 -10.00
CA ASP A 373 -21.87 37.65 -9.36
C ASP A 373 -21.31 38.07 -8.00
N GLY A 374 -20.01 37.82 -7.77
CA GLY A 374 -19.30 38.21 -6.56
C GLY A 374 -18.83 39.67 -6.55
N PRO A 375 -18.15 40.11 -5.47
CA PRO A 375 -17.65 41.47 -5.36
C PRO A 375 -16.60 41.77 -6.44
N ILE A 376 -16.91 42.71 -7.34
CA ILE A 376 -16.03 43.10 -8.46
C ILE A 376 -14.63 43.48 -7.98
N GLN A 377 -14.54 44.17 -6.83
CA GLN A 377 -13.29 44.64 -6.22
C GLN A 377 -12.37 43.49 -5.77
N LYS A 378 -12.89 42.27 -5.68
CA LYS A 378 -12.22 41.05 -5.19
C LYS A 378 -12.11 39.96 -6.26
N GLY A 379 -12.33 40.30 -7.54
CA GLY A 379 -12.24 39.37 -8.67
C GLY A 379 -13.59 38.92 -9.23
N GLY A 380 -14.72 39.34 -8.65
CA GLY A 380 -16.06 39.11 -9.20
C GLY A 380 -16.59 37.68 -9.06
N LYS A 381 -15.84 36.77 -8.45
CA LYS A 381 -16.26 35.39 -8.21
C LYS A 381 -16.99 35.25 -6.89
N ARG A 382 -17.98 34.35 -6.84
CA ARG A 382 -18.68 33.91 -5.64
C ARG A 382 -18.67 32.39 -5.58
N TYR A 383 -17.88 31.83 -4.68
CA TYR A 383 -17.91 30.42 -4.31
C TYR A 383 -19.04 30.23 -3.30
N CYS A 384 -20.14 29.63 -3.73
CA CYS A 384 -21.31 29.34 -2.90
C CYS A 384 -21.24 27.89 -2.43
N ILE A 385 -20.88 27.69 -1.17
CA ILE A 385 -20.41 26.39 -0.66
C ILE A 385 -21.35 25.86 0.41
N ASN A 386 -21.60 24.55 0.39
CA ASN A 386 -22.34 23.88 1.45
C ASN A 386 -21.50 23.82 2.73
N SER A 387 -22.05 24.25 3.86
CA SER A 387 -21.46 24.07 5.19
C SER A 387 -21.16 22.60 5.46
N ALA A 388 -22.07 21.70 5.08
CA ALA A 388 -21.90 20.25 5.23
C ALA A 388 -20.74 19.64 4.39
N SER A 389 -20.10 20.42 3.52
CA SER A 389 -18.89 19.98 2.80
C SER A 389 -17.58 20.39 3.50
N MET A 390 -17.68 21.18 4.57
CA MET A 390 -16.56 21.78 5.26
C MET A 390 -16.59 21.48 6.75
N GLN A 391 -15.45 21.65 7.41
CA GLN A 391 -15.32 21.80 8.86
C GLN A 391 -14.56 23.10 9.12
N PHE A 392 -15.00 23.85 10.14
CA PHE A 392 -14.33 25.08 10.56
C PHE A 392 -13.30 24.79 11.65
N LYS A 393 -12.09 25.32 11.49
CA LYS A 393 -11.04 25.30 12.50
C LYS A 393 -10.72 26.74 12.88
N GLU A 394 -11.09 27.11 14.11
CA GLU A 394 -10.77 28.41 14.70
C GLU A 394 -9.25 28.52 14.95
N ASP A 395 -8.72 29.73 14.79
CA ASP A 395 -7.28 30.04 14.91
C ASP A 395 -6.73 29.95 16.34
#